data_AF-A0A846SS85-F1
#
_entry.id   AF-A0A846SS85-F1
#
_cell.length_a   1.000
_cell.length_b   1.000
_cell.length_c   1.000
_cell.angle_alpha   90.00
_cell.angle_beta   90.00
_cell.angle_gamma   90.00
#
_symmetry.space_group_name_H-M   'P 1'
#
loop_
_entity.id
_entity.type
_entity.pdbx_description
1 polymer ?
#
loop_
_entity_poly.entity_id
_entity_poly.type
_entity_poly.pdbx_seq_one_letter_code
_entity_poly.pdbx_strand_id
1 'polypeptide(L)'
;MCNKESALFEVVGRESVGPRAAASALLAGKEGSALYRYLLDGSVKLSCPAEVDLDEFVIRARQNLVKSGQETAANQRMIAKVRLYGTPFPPEE
;
A
#
# COMPACT_ATOMS: atom_id res chain seq x y z
N MET A 1 -1.24 5.58 -18.07
CA MET A 1 -2.35 6.38 -17.53
C MET A 1 -2.54 6.15 -16.04
N CYS A 2 -2.70 4.92 -15.53
CA CYS A 2 -2.86 4.72 -14.07
C CYS A 2 -1.63 5.17 -13.23
N ASN A 3 -0.43 5.28 -13.81
CA ASN A 3 0.75 5.85 -13.14
C ASN A 3 0.81 7.40 -13.21
N LYS A 4 -0.02 8.04 -14.04
CA LYS A 4 0.11 9.46 -14.38
C LYS A 4 -0.12 10.36 -13.16
N GLU A 5 -1.12 10.01 -12.35
CA GLU A 5 -1.51 10.78 -11.16
C GLU A 5 -0.93 10.17 -9.86
N SER A 6 -0.06 9.15 -9.95
CA SER A 6 0.50 8.52 -8.77
C SER A 6 1.70 9.31 -8.25
N ALA A 7 1.56 9.88 -7.05
CA ALA A 7 2.60 10.69 -6.42
C ALA A 7 3.92 9.92 -6.24
N LEU A 8 3.84 8.63 -5.88
CA LEU A 8 5.03 7.80 -5.72
C LEU A 8 5.75 7.57 -7.05
N PHE A 9 4.99 7.33 -8.13
CA PHE A 9 5.57 7.13 -9.45
C PHE A 9 6.17 8.43 -9.99
N GLU A 10 5.51 9.57 -9.77
CA GLU A 10 6.00 10.89 -10.18
C GLU A 10 7.36 11.21 -9.55
N VAL A 11 7.51 10.96 -8.25
CA VAL A 11 8.76 11.24 -7.52
C VAL A 11 9.86 10.23 -7.85
N VAL A 12 9.54 8.93 -7.90
CA VAL A 12 10.56 7.88 -8.03
C VAL A 12 10.91 7.58 -9.50
N GLY A 13 9.96 7.77 -10.42
CA GLY A 13 10.13 7.55 -11.86
C GLY A 13 10.36 6.09 -12.27
N ARG A 14 10.05 5.11 -11.40
CA ARG A 14 10.28 3.68 -11.65
C ARG A 14 8.98 2.89 -11.69
N GLU A 15 8.82 2.07 -12.72
CA GLU A 15 7.64 1.22 -12.88
C GLU A 15 7.43 0.26 -11.70
N SER A 16 8.52 -0.23 -11.10
CA SER A 16 8.49 -1.17 -9.98
C SER A 16 7.80 -0.65 -8.70
N VAL A 17 7.55 0.67 -8.61
CA VAL A 17 6.83 1.28 -7.48
C VAL A 17 5.49 1.87 -7.88
N GLY A 18 5.14 1.80 -9.17
CA GLY A 18 3.91 2.37 -9.68
C GLY A 18 2.68 1.48 -9.49
N PRO A 19 1.48 2.05 -9.65
CA PRO A 19 0.21 1.32 -9.66
C PRO A 19 0.19 0.07 -10.52
N ARG A 20 0.73 0.13 -11.74
CA ARG A 20 0.72 -1.02 -12.64
C ARG A 20 1.55 -2.19 -12.12
N ALA A 21 2.67 -1.94 -11.43
CA ALA A 21 3.45 -3.01 -10.80
C ALA A 21 2.68 -3.67 -9.66
N ALA A 22 1.97 -2.88 -8.85
CA ALA A 22 1.09 -3.43 -7.80
C ALA A 22 -0.04 -4.28 -8.42
N ALA A 23 -0.71 -3.79 -9.46
CA ALA A 23 -1.73 -4.55 -10.19
C ALA A 23 -1.17 -5.86 -10.77
N SER A 24 0.04 -5.83 -11.35
CA SER A 24 0.69 -7.02 -11.91
C SER A 24 1.05 -8.04 -10.82
N ALA A 25 1.49 -7.58 -9.65
CA ALA A 25 1.79 -8.46 -8.52
C ALA A 25 0.52 -9.15 -7.99
N LEU A 26 -0.59 -8.40 -7.87
CA LEU A 26 -1.89 -8.93 -7.47
C LEU A 26 -2.42 -9.97 -8.46
N LEU A 27 -2.39 -9.67 -9.76
CA LEU A 27 -2.85 -10.61 -10.80
C LEU A 27 -2.01 -11.89 -10.84
N ALA A 28 -0.71 -11.81 -10.57
CA ALA A 28 0.17 -12.96 -10.53
C ALA A 28 0.09 -13.77 -9.22
N GLY A 29 -0.73 -13.34 -8.25
CA GLY A 29 -0.76 -13.92 -6.90
C GLY A 29 0.57 -13.78 -6.15
N LYS A 30 1.44 -12.85 -6.57
CA LYS A 30 2.75 -12.57 -5.99
C LYS A 30 2.65 -11.44 -4.98
N GLU A 31 1.67 -11.54 -4.09
CA GLU A 31 1.48 -10.62 -2.99
C GLU A 31 2.69 -10.73 -2.05
N GLY A 32 3.26 -9.60 -1.66
CA GLY A 32 4.41 -9.56 -0.78
C GLY A 32 4.67 -8.18 -0.22
N SER A 33 5.74 -8.03 0.54
CA SER A 33 6.06 -6.79 1.27
C SER A 33 6.18 -5.55 0.37
N ALA A 34 6.45 -5.72 -0.93
CA ALA A 34 6.44 -4.65 -1.92
C ALA A 34 5.08 -3.94 -2.02
N LEU A 35 3.96 -4.64 -1.74
CA LEU A 35 2.64 -4.04 -1.73
C LEU A 35 2.48 -2.98 -0.64
N TYR A 36 3.27 -2.99 0.43
CA TYR A 36 3.26 -1.94 1.45
C TYR A 36 3.82 -0.60 0.96
N ARG A 37 4.53 -0.58 -0.19
CA ARG A 37 5.05 0.66 -0.78
C ARG A 37 3.97 1.48 -1.50
N TYR A 38 2.89 0.83 -1.94
CA TYR A 38 1.78 1.51 -2.58
C TYR A 38 1.13 2.52 -1.62
N LEU A 39 0.78 3.73 -2.08
CA LEU A 39 0.41 4.81 -1.15
C LEU A 39 -1.04 4.75 -0.63
N LEU A 40 -1.95 4.06 -1.34
CA LEU A 40 -3.39 4.12 -1.06
C LEU A 40 -3.91 5.58 -1.07
N ASP A 41 -3.56 6.32 -2.13
CA ASP A 41 -3.83 7.75 -2.28
C ASP A 41 -5.08 8.05 -3.14
N GLY A 42 -5.79 7.02 -3.61
CA GLY A 42 -6.95 7.15 -4.49
C GLY A 42 -6.64 7.62 -5.92
N SER A 43 -5.38 7.92 -6.25
CA SER A 43 -5.00 8.46 -7.56
C SER A 43 -5.37 7.53 -8.71
N VAL A 44 -5.26 6.23 -8.49
CA VAL A 44 -5.56 5.20 -9.50
C VAL A 44 -7.05 5.13 -9.77
N LYS A 45 -7.89 5.24 -8.75
CA LYS A 45 -9.34 5.27 -8.91
C LYS A 45 -9.80 6.44 -9.77
N LEU A 46 -9.12 7.58 -9.68
CA LEU A 46 -9.45 8.79 -10.44
C LEU A 46 -8.92 8.75 -11.89
N SER A 47 -7.77 8.10 -12.12
CA SER A 47 -7.01 8.26 -13.38
C SER A 47 -6.91 7.00 -14.23
N CYS A 48 -7.32 5.85 -13.71
CA CYS A 48 -7.15 4.58 -14.41
C CYS A 48 -8.27 4.40 -15.45
N PRO A 49 -7.96 4.31 -16.76
CA PRO A 49 -8.97 4.21 -17.81
C PRO A 49 -9.80 2.91 -17.77
N ALA A 50 -9.31 1.92 -17.03
CA ALA A 50 -10.00 0.66 -16.82
C ALA A 50 -10.97 0.71 -15.63
N GLU A 51 -11.12 1.86 -14.97
CA GLU A 51 -12.03 2.08 -13.83
C GLU A 51 -11.78 1.09 -12.67
N VAL A 52 -10.53 0.68 -12.50
CA VAL A 52 -10.11 -0.25 -11.45
C VAL A 52 -9.80 0.51 -10.16
N ASP A 53 -10.49 0.13 -9.07
CA ASP A 53 -10.17 0.58 -7.72
C ASP A 53 -9.01 -0.25 -7.14
N LEU A 54 -7.80 0.06 -7.56
CA LEU A 54 -6.60 -0.68 -7.15
C LEU A 54 -6.36 -0.60 -5.64
N ASP A 55 -6.77 0.49 -4.99
CA ASP A 55 -6.61 0.69 -3.54
C ASP A 55 -7.35 -0.39 -2.78
N GLU A 56 -8.60 -0.69 -3.18
CA GLU A 56 -9.39 -1.74 -2.55
C GLU A 56 -8.71 -3.12 -2.67
N PHE A 57 -8.19 -3.46 -3.84
CA PHE A 57 -7.47 -4.72 -4.04
C PHE A 57 -6.19 -4.79 -3.21
N VAL A 58 -5.42 -3.70 -3.14
CA VAL A 58 -4.20 -3.63 -2.32
C VAL A 58 -4.52 -3.74 -0.83
N ILE A 59 -5.62 -3.13 -0.35
CA ILE A 59 -6.07 -3.25 1.04
C ILE A 59 -6.37 -4.71 1.38
N ARG A 60 -7.15 -5.40 0.54
CA ARG A 60 -7.47 -6.82 0.75
C ARG A 60 -6.23 -7.71 0.75
N ALA A 61 -5.31 -7.48 -0.20
CA ALA A 61 -4.05 -8.21 -0.25
C ALA A 61 -3.18 -7.97 1.00
N ARG A 62 -3.06 -6.72 1.46
CA ARG A 62 -2.35 -6.41 2.71
C ARG A 62 -2.97 -7.12 3.91
N GLN A 63 -4.30 -7.20 4.01
CA GLN A 63 -4.95 -7.95 5.08
C GLN A 63 -4.57 -9.45 5.05
N ASN A 64 -4.45 -10.05 3.87
CA ASN A 64 -3.98 -11.42 3.72
C ASN A 64 -2.51 -11.58 4.10
N LEU A 65 -1.65 -10.61 3.75
CA LEU A 65 -0.26 -10.55 4.19
C LEU A 65 -0.16 -10.49 5.73
N VAL A 66 -0.99 -9.67 6.38
CA VAL A 66 -1.05 -9.62 7.85
C VAL A 66 -1.46 -10.96 8.44
N LYS A 67 -2.51 -11.59 7.90
CA LYS A 67 -2.98 -12.92 8.37
C LYS A 67 -1.91 -14.01 8.18
N SER A 68 -1.05 -13.89 7.18
CA SER A 68 0.06 -14.80 6.93
C SER A 68 1.36 -14.44 7.68
N GLY A 69 1.32 -13.44 8.56
CA GLY A 69 2.48 -13.05 9.38
C GLY A 69 3.51 -12.18 8.66
N GLN A 70 3.18 -11.62 7.49
CA GLN A 70 4.06 -10.78 6.67
C GLN A 70 3.88 -9.27 6.94
N GLU A 71 3.36 -8.89 8.11
CA GLU A 71 3.26 -7.49 8.52
C GLU A 71 4.64 -6.89 8.80
N THR A 72 4.81 -5.59 8.51
CA THR A 72 6.08 -4.91 8.72
C THR A 72 6.31 -4.58 10.20
N ALA A 73 7.57 -4.61 10.65
CA ALA A 73 7.93 -4.25 12.02
C ALA A 73 7.52 -2.81 12.39
N ALA A 74 7.58 -1.88 11.42
CA ALA A 74 7.15 -0.50 11.62
C ALA A 74 5.64 -0.41 11.91
N ASN A 75 4.82 -1.11 11.12
CA ASN A 75 3.38 -1.16 11.34
C ASN A 75 3.03 -1.84 12.67
N GLN A 76 3.72 -2.94 13.03
CA GLN A 76 3.51 -3.61 14.32
C GLN A 76 3.77 -2.65 15.49
N ARG A 77 4.86 -1.89 15.46
CA ARG A 77 5.16 -0.88 16.49
C ARG A 77 4.10 0.22 16.55
N MET A 78 3.67 0.72 15.39
CA MET A 78 2.62 1.73 15.29
C MET A 78 1.31 1.22 15.90
N ILE A 79 0.88 0.00 15.54
CA ILE A 79 -0.33 -0.62 16.09
C ILE A 79 -0.20 -0.84 17.59
N ALA A 80 0.97 -1.25 18.09
CA ALA A 80 1.21 -1.40 19.52
C ALA A 80 1.06 -0.06 20.27
N LYS A 81 1.60 1.03 19.71
CA LYS A 81 1.43 2.38 20.26
C LYS A 81 -0.04 2.81 20.28
N VAL A 82 -0.78 2.58 19.20
CA VAL A 82 -2.23 2.87 19.14
C VAL A 82 -2.98 2.11 20.22
N ARG A 83 -2.68 0.82 20.41
CA ARG A 83 -3.34 -0.02 21.42
C ARG A 83 -3.04 0.43 22.85
N LEU A 84 -1.81 0.89 23.12
CA LEU A 84 -1.38 1.26 24.46
C LEU A 84 -1.77 2.69 24.83
N TYR A 85 -1.63 3.64 23.89
CA TYR A 85 -1.76 5.08 24.14
C TYR A 85 -2.96 5.73 23.44
N GLY A 86 -3.71 4.99 22.63
CA GLY A 86 -4.79 5.55 21.80
C GLY A 86 -4.30 6.36 20.59
N THR A 87 -2.99 6.48 20.38
CA THR A 87 -2.38 7.24 19.29
C THR A 87 -1.14 6.52 18.74
N PRO A 88 -0.87 6.57 17.42
CA PRO A 88 0.39 6.07 16.86
C PRO A 88 1.60 6.96 17.22
N PHE A 89 1.36 8.20 17.66
CA PHE A 89 2.39 9.19 17.99
C PHE A 89 2.26 9.65 19.45
N PRO A 90 2.56 8.77 20.44
CA PRO A 90 2.68 9.20 21.82
C PRO A 90 3.86 10.19 21.96
N PRO A 91 3.81 11.13 22.93
CA PRO A 91 4.97 11.95 23.28
C PRO A 91 6.18 11.06 23.59
N GLU A 92 7.37 11.47 23.16
CA GLU A 92 8.60 10.76 23.52
C GLU A 92 8.91 11.05 25.00
N GLU A 93 9.15 9.99 25.78
CA GLU A 93 9.60 10.06 27.19
C GLU A 93 11.09 10.44 27.29
#